data_AF-C7NTN6-F1
#
_entry.id   AF-C7NTN6-F1
#
_cell.length_a   1.000
_cell.length_b   1.000
_cell.length_c   1.000
_cell.angle_alpha   90.00
_cell.angle_beta   90.00
_cell.angle_gamma   90.00
#
_symmetry.space_group_name_H-M   'P 1'
#
loop_
_entity.id
_entity.type
_entity.pdbx_description
1 polymer ?
#
loop_
_entity_poly.entity_id
_entity_poly.type
_entity_poly.pdbx_seq_one_letter_code
_entity_poly.pdbx_strand_id
1 'polypeptide(L)'
;MTDERTRLRRKREELDAELSALGAALDGMEVSTDAMDDAIAAATEARDTATDAFLPADRLPETVTADTRGVVASYLDSIGELRDVRSDEVELTDDRLQAEAKRATDARADIEEISAALDRIGERIDEAETTVADAREDLDDARSRFRDDLAVLGARLERFDIALSPESLGAVTDDRLPERKAEMRASVERIEERVVDLTTRQSTLATERDELQSIDGGGSCPTCNQTVGSDRTASEVEAIEEELGQIEHRLETARREREELLAGIEELEELRGTAISLRSLRSETVAAAAGRVEDREANLADLRADHQEARSERAEAKAERTRADATVATLEIERAGLEADIDRLGAKTDKGATCLDAFELVEDLQAELETRVEERSAQQAAYEETEAERASIDVELEALTDD
;
A
#
# COMPACT_ATOMS: atom_id res chain seq x y z
N MET A 1 -110.79 -3.16 -67.33
CA MET A 1 -110.75 -4.64 -67.32
C MET A 1 -109.44 -5.20 -67.89
N THR A 2 -109.08 -5.06 -69.18
CA THR A 2 -107.86 -5.71 -69.73
C THR A 2 -106.52 -5.04 -69.38
N ASP A 3 -106.48 -3.72 -69.22
CA ASP A 3 -105.24 -2.96 -68.94
C ASP A 3 -104.80 -3.08 -67.45
N GLU A 4 -105.77 -2.97 -66.54
CA GLU A 4 -105.57 -3.10 -65.09
C GLU A 4 -105.16 -4.51 -64.67
N ARG A 5 -105.76 -5.55 -65.25
CA ARG A 5 -105.37 -6.95 -65.02
C ARG A 5 -103.96 -7.26 -65.54
N THR A 6 -103.54 -6.65 -66.65
CA THR A 6 -102.18 -6.82 -67.20
C THR A 6 -101.16 -6.10 -66.31
N ARG A 7 -101.51 -4.93 -65.78
CA ARG A 7 -100.68 -4.19 -64.82
C ARG A 7 -100.50 -4.93 -63.50
N LEU A 8 -101.57 -5.49 -62.92
CA LEU A 8 -101.49 -6.26 -61.68
C LEU A 8 -100.74 -7.58 -61.85
N ARG A 9 -100.89 -8.26 -63.00
CA ARG A 9 -100.07 -9.46 -63.32
C ARG A 9 -98.59 -9.14 -63.43
N ARG A 10 -98.25 -8.03 -64.08
CA ARG A 10 -96.86 -7.55 -64.15
C ARG A 10 -96.33 -7.20 -62.77
N LYS A 11 -97.11 -6.50 -61.94
CA LYS A 11 -96.72 -6.16 -60.56
C LYS A 11 -96.55 -7.43 -59.70
N ARG A 12 -97.39 -8.45 -59.88
CA ARG A 12 -97.22 -9.76 -59.23
C ARG A 12 -95.93 -10.46 -59.68
N GLU A 13 -95.63 -10.47 -60.98
CA GLU A 13 -94.38 -11.02 -61.50
C GLU A 13 -93.15 -10.26 -60.97
N GLU A 14 -93.26 -8.93 -60.82
CA GLU A 14 -92.23 -8.09 -60.19
C GLU A 14 -92.05 -8.45 -58.70
N LEU A 15 -93.13 -8.60 -57.93
CA LEU A 15 -93.07 -9.02 -56.51
C LEU A 15 -92.61 -10.48 -56.34
N ASP A 16 -92.97 -11.39 -57.25
CA ASP A 16 -92.46 -12.77 -57.26
C ASP A 16 -90.95 -12.81 -57.47
N ALA A 17 -90.44 -11.97 -58.37
CA ALA A 17 -89.01 -11.81 -58.58
C ALA A 17 -88.31 -11.19 -57.37
N GLU A 18 -88.94 -10.21 -56.71
CA GLU A 18 -88.44 -9.57 -55.50
C GLU A 18 -88.43 -10.52 -54.30
N LEU A 19 -89.49 -11.30 -54.08
CA LEU A 19 -89.55 -12.37 -53.07
C LEU A 19 -88.51 -13.46 -53.33
N SER A 20 -88.31 -13.86 -54.59
CA SER A 20 -87.26 -14.82 -54.92
C SER A 20 -85.87 -14.26 -54.65
N ALA A 21 -85.65 -12.96 -54.85
CA ALA A 21 -84.37 -12.30 -54.57
C ALA A 21 -84.13 -12.11 -53.06
N LEU A 22 -85.16 -11.69 -52.31
CA LEU A 22 -85.12 -11.56 -50.85
C LEU A 22 -84.95 -12.93 -50.17
N GLY A 23 -85.64 -13.97 -50.65
CA GLY A 23 -85.47 -15.34 -50.16
C GLY A 23 -84.05 -15.86 -50.39
N ALA A 24 -83.49 -15.65 -51.58
CA ALA A 24 -82.09 -16.01 -51.85
C ALA A 24 -81.08 -15.19 -51.01
N ALA A 25 -81.40 -13.94 -50.68
CA ALA A 25 -80.58 -13.12 -49.80
C ALA A 25 -80.64 -13.60 -48.34
N LEU A 26 -81.83 -13.97 -47.86
CA LEU A 26 -82.04 -14.56 -46.53
C LEU A 26 -81.33 -15.91 -46.36
N ASP A 27 -81.43 -16.80 -47.35
CA ASP A 27 -80.69 -18.07 -47.37
C ASP A 27 -79.16 -17.82 -47.34
N GLY A 28 -78.69 -16.81 -48.09
CA GLY A 28 -77.29 -16.40 -48.09
C GLY A 28 -76.83 -15.82 -46.75
N MET A 29 -77.71 -15.08 -46.06
CA MET A 29 -77.45 -14.55 -44.72
C MET A 29 -77.47 -15.65 -43.66
N GLU A 30 -78.35 -16.65 -43.76
CA GLU A 30 -78.37 -17.81 -42.86
C GLU A 30 -77.05 -18.58 -42.91
N VAL A 31 -76.57 -18.91 -44.12
CA VAL A 31 -75.26 -19.55 -44.31
C VAL A 31 -74.13 -18.67 -43.76
N SER A 32 -74.22 -17.35 -43.91
CA SER A 32 -73.22 -16.42 -43.36
C SER A 32 -73.26 -16.36 -41.83
N THR A 33 -74.44 -16.41 -41.20
CA THR A 33 -74.57 -16.42 -39.73
C THR A 33 -74.06 -17.74 -39.15
N ASP A 34 -74.35 -18.88 -39.79
CA ASP A 34 -73.85 -20.18 -39.36
C ASP A 34 -72.31 -20.25 -39.44
N ALA A 35 -71.72 -19.72 -40.52
CA ALA A 35 -70.28 -19.63 -40.66
C ALA A 35 -69.64 -18.71 -39.61
N MET A 36 -70.34 -17.66 -39.16
CA MET A 36 -69.90 -16.80 -38.07
C MET A 36 -70.01 -17.50 -36.71
N ASP A 37 -71.07 -18.26 -36.46
CA ASP A 37 -71.20 -19.06 -35.23
C ASP A 37 -70.05 -20.09 -35.12
N ASP A 38 -69.70 -20.75 -36.22
CA ASP A 38 -68.54 -21.65 -36.28
C ASP A 38 -67.21 -20.90 -36.00
N ALA A 39 -67.05 -19.70 -36.57
CA ALA A 39 -65.86 -18.87 -36.35
C ALA A 39 -65.78 -18.38 -34.89
N ILE A 40 -66.89 -17.99 -34.27
CA ILE A 40 -66.97 -17.61 -32.86
C ILE A 40 -66.65 -18.79 -31.97
N ALA A 41 -67.15 -19.99 -32.29
CA ALA A 41 -66.84 -21.21 -31.53
C ALA A 41 -65.33 -21.53 -31.57
N ALA A 42 -64.71 -21.46 -32.75
CA ALA A 42 -63.27 -21.65 -32.90
C ALA A 42 -62.44 -20.56 -32.19
N ALA A 43 -62.86 -19.29 -32.28
CA ALA A 43 -62.20 -18.18 -31.57
C ALA A 43 -62.33 -18.33 -30.05
N THR A 44 -63.48 -18.80 -29.57
CA THR A 44 -63.73 -19.10 -28.15
C THR A 44 -62.82 -20.22 -27.65
N GLU A 45 -62.69 -21.33 -28.39
CA GLU A 45 -61.77 -22.41 -28.04
C GLU A 45 -60.29 -21.93 -28.01
N ALA A 46 -59.89 -21.11 -28.99
CA ALA A 46 -58.55 -20.54 -29.05
C ALA A 46 -58.27 -19.60 -27.85
N ARG A 47 -59.23 -18.74 -27.49
CA ARG A 47 -59.18 -17.86 -26.31
C ARG A 47 -59.05 -18.66 -25.02
N ASP A 48 -59.87 -19.71 -24.86
CA ASP A 48 -59.87 -20.53 -23.65
C ASP A 48 -58.53 -21.27 -23.50
N THR A 49 -57.99 -21.79 -24.60
CA THR A 49 -56.67 -22.41 -24.64
C THR A 49 -55.55 -21.41 -24.31
N ALA A 50 -55.61 -20.19 -24.86
CA ALA A 50 -54.64 -19.14 -24.55
C ALA A 50 -54.71 -18.71 -23.08
N THR A 51 -55.92 -18.64 -22.51
CA THR A 51 -56.16 -18.30 -21.11
C THR A 51 -55.59 -19.36 -20.17
N ASP A 52 -55.87 -20.64 -20.44
CA ASP A 52 -55.32 -21.78 -19.69
C ASP A 52 -53.80 -21.82 -19.73
N ALA A 53 -53.21 -21.52 -20.89
CA ALA A 53 -51.75 -21.52 -21.05
C ALA A 53 -51.04 -20.32 -20.38
N PHE A 54 -51.75 -19.20 -20.18
CA PHE A 54 -51.18 -17.97 -19.63
C PHE A 54 -51.41 -17.82 -18.12
N LEU A 55 -52.64 -18.04 -17.65
CA LEU A 55 -52.98 -17.83 -16.25
C LEU A 55 -52.41 -18.96 -15.37
N PRO A 56 -51.91 -18.64 -14.18
CA PRO A 56 -51.52 -19.66 -13.22
C PRO A 56 -52.79 -20.34 -12.65
N ALA A 57 -52.63 -21.60 -12.22
CA ALA A 57 -53.75 -22.45 -11.80
C ALA A 57 -54.61 -21.87 -10.65
N ASP A 58 -54.03 -21.02 -9.80
CA ASP A 58 -54.73 -20.34 -8.71
C ASP A 58 -55.60 -19.15 -9.18
N ARG A 59 -55.41 -18.69 -10.42
CA ARG A 59 -56.15 -17.58 -11.04
C ARG A 59 -57.03 -18.03 -12.20
N LEU A 60 -57.00 -19.31 -12.55
CA LEU A 60 -57.77 -19.86 -13.65
C LEU A 60 -59.22 -20.13 -13.20
N PRO A 61 -60.24 -19.54 -13.85
CA PRO A 61 -61.63 -19.85 -13.56
C PRO A 61 -62.05 -21.22 -14.12
N GLU A 62 -63.11 -21.82 -13.56
CA GLU A 62 -63.67 -23.08 -14.08
C GLU A 62 -64.22 -22.95 -15.51
N THR A 63 -64.67 -21.75 -15.89
CA THR A 63 -65.14 -21.41 -17.23
C THR A 63 -64.63 -20.04 -17.62
N VAL A 64 -64.05 -19.93 -18.82
CA VAL A 64 -63.56 -18.66 -19.36
C VAL A 64 -64.73 -17.85 -19.93
N THR A 65 -64.90 -16.65 -19.41
CA THR A 65 -65.95 -15.70 -19.80
C THR A 65 -65.35 -14.33 -20.12
N ALA A 66 -66.13 -13.40 -20.66
CA ALA A 66 -65.66 -12.04 -20.93
C ALA A 66 -65.02 -11.36 -19.69
N ASP A 67 -65.55 -11.60 -18.48
CA ASP A 67 -64.98 -11.08 -17.24
C ASP A 67 -63.55 -11.57 -16.95
N THR A 68 -63.19 -12.74 -17.49
CA THR A 68 -61.84 -13.33 -17.36
C THR A 68 -60.78 -12.45 -18.03
N ARG A 69 -61.17 -11.65 -19.04
CA ARG A 69 -60.29 -10.66 -19.67
C ARG A 69 -59.67 -9.70 -18.65
N GLY A 70 -60.45 -9.25 -17.66
CA GLY A 70 -59.95 -8.37 -16.59
C GLY A 70 -58.92 -9.06 -15.70
N VAL A 71 -59.08 -10.36 -15.45
CA VAL A 71 -58.12 -11.18 -14.68
C VAL A 71 -56.80 -11.34 -15.46
N VAL A 72 -56.89 -11.63 -16.77
CA VAL A 72 -55.74 -11.71 -17.67
C VAL A 72 -54.99 -10.38 -17.72
N ALA A 73 -55.71 -9.27 -17.93
CA ALA A 73 -55.11 -7.93 -17.99
C ALA A 73 -54.41 -7.56 -16.66
N SER A 74 -55.05 -7.80 -15.52
CA SER A 74 -54.45 -7.54 -14.21
C SER A 74 -53.22 -8.42 -13.93
N TYR A 75 -53.25 -9.69 -14.34
CA TYR A 75 -52.07 -10.55 -14.20
C TYR A 75 -50.92 -10.12 -15.13
N LEU A 76 -51.23 -9.73 -16.36
CA LEU A 76 -50.26 -9.20 -17.31
C LEU A 76 -49.59 -7.92 -16.80
N ASP A 77 -50.36 -7.01 -16.21
CA ASP A 77 -49.85 -5.80 -15.56
C ASP A 77 -48.87 -6.14 -14.43
N SER A 78 -49.24 -7.09 -13.56
CA SER A 78 -48.34 -7.56 -12.49
C SER A 78 -47.04 -8.21 -12.98
N ILE A 79 -47.06 -8.86 -14.16
CA ILE A 79 -45.85 -9.38 -14.81
C ILE A 79 -44.97 -8.22 -15.30
N GLY A 80 -45.59 -7.17 -15.86
CA GLY A 80 -44.91 -5.94 -16.27
C GLY A 80 -44.20 -5.27 -15.09
N GLU A 81 -44.92 -5.04 -13.99
CA GLU A 81 -44.34 -4.48 -12.75
C GLU A 81 -43.16 -5.33 -12.24
N LEU A 82 -43.31 -6.65 -12.20
CA LEU A 82 -42.22 -7.55 -11.80
C LEU A 82 -41.00 -7.45 -12.73
N ARG A 83 -41.23 -7.30 -14.04
CA ARG A 83 -40.14 -7.15 -15.00
C ARG A 83 -39.40 -5.84 -14.76
N ASP A 84 -40.12 -4.75 -14.53
CA ASP A 84 -39.53 -3.44 -14.26
C ASP A 84 -38.70 -3.48 -12.96
N VAL A 85 -39.20 -4.14 -11.90
CA VAL A 85 -38.42 -4.38 -10.67
C VAL A 85 -37.13 -5.16 -10.95
N ARG A 86 -37.17 -6.21 -11.79
CA ARG A 86 -35.96 -6.96 -12.16
C ARG A 86 -34.99 -6.10 -12.98
N SER A 87 -35.49 -5.23 -13.85
CA SER A 87 -34.66 -4.28 -14.59
C SER A 87 -33.97 -3.29 -13.67
N ASP A 88 -34.66 -2.75 -12.67
CA ASP A 88 -34.05 -1.88 -11.65
C ASP A 88 -32.98 -2.63 -10.84
N GLU A 89 -33.22 -3.90 -10.48
CA GLU A 89 -32.23 -4.74 -9.81
C GLU A 89 -30.98 -5.01 -10.66
N VAL A 90 -31.13 -5.14 -11.99
CA VAL A 90 -29.98 -5.24 -12.92
C VAL A 90 -29.16 -3.96 -12.88
N GLU A 91 -29.80 -2.78 -12.96
CA GLU A 91 -29.10 -1.50 -12.91
C GLU A 91 -28.31 -1.33 -11.60
N LEU A 92 -28.93 -1.64 -10.45
CA LEU A 92 -28.25 -1.63 -9.15
C LEU A 92 -27.09 -2.64 -9.07
N THR A 93 -27.24 -3.79 -9.73
CA THR A 93 -26.18 -4.82 -9.79
C THR A 93 -25.02 -4.36 -10.66
N ASP A 94 -25.30 -3.69 -11.78
CA ASP A 94 -24.29 -3.11 -12.68
C ASP A 94 -23.48 -2.00 -11.98
N ASP A 95 -24.14 -1.11 -11.23
CA ASP A 95 -23.49 -0.09 -10.42
C ASP A 95 -22.52 -0.71 -9.39
N ARG A 96 -22.97 -1.75 -8.70
CA ARG A 96 -22.15 -2.49 -7.73
C ARG A 96 -20.98 -3.19 -8.42
N LEU A 97 -21.21 -3.82 -9.58
CA LEU A 97 -20.18 -4.49 -10.35
C LEU A 97 -19.10 -3.51 -10.80
N GLN A 98 -19.49 -2.34 -11.30
CA GLN A 98 -18.56 -1.28 -11.67
C GLN A 98 -17.74 -0.81 -10.47
N ALA A 99 -18.39 -0.61 -9.31
CA ALA A 99 -17.69 -0.20 -8.09
C ALA A 99 -16.67 -1.25 -7.63
N GLU A 100 -17.02 -2.53 -7.59
CA GLU A 100 -16.11 -3.60 -7.17
C GLU A 100 -14.99 -3.84 -8.20
N ALA A 101 -15.28 -3.77 -9.50
CA ALA A 101 -14.26 -3.87 -10.54
C ALA A 101 -13.25 -2.72 -10.47
N LYS A 102 -13.72 -1.51 -10.11
CA LYS A 102 -12.84 -0.38 -9.83
C LYS A 102 -11.97 -0.66 -8.61
N ARG A 103 -12.54 -1.13 -7.49
CA ARG A 103 -11.75 -1.51 -6.29
C ARG A 103 -10.68 -2.55 -6.59
N ALA A 104 -10.99 -3.57 -7.39
CA ALA A 104 -10.02 -4.56 -7.82
C ALA A 104 -8.87 -3.96 -8.66
N THR A 105 -9.20 -2.99 -9.52
CA THR A 105 -8.23 -2.26 -10.33
C THR A 105 -7.34 -1.35 -9.48
N ASP A 106 -7.94 -0.59 -8.57
CA ASP A 106 -7.22 0.30 -7.65
C ASP A 106 -6.27 -0.52 -6.76
N ALA A 107 -6.76 -1.61 -6.14
CA ALA A 107 -5.93 -2.50 -5.34
C ALA A 107 -4.79 -3.15 -6.14
N ARG A 108 -4.97 -3.38 -7.45
CA ARG A 108 -3.89 -3.85 -8.33
C ARG A 108 -2.83 -2.78 -8.54
N ALA A 109 -3.22 -1.53 -8.76
CA ALA A 109 -2.30 -0.41 -8.89
C ALA A 109 -1.48 -0.22 -7.59
N ASP A 110 -2.14 -0.30 -6.43
CA ASP A 110 -1.47 -0.22 -5.13
C ASP A 110 -0.43 -1.34 -4.95
N ILE A 111 -0.77 -2.59 -5.34
CA ILE A 111 0.19 -3.71 -5.28
C ILE A 111 1.43 -3.42 -6.15
N GLU A 112 1.25 -2.86 -7.33
CA GLU A 112 2.35 -2.52 -8.24
C GLU A 112 3.23 -1.40 -7.66
N GLU A 113 2.62 -0.33 -7.15
CA GLU A 113 3.32 0.79 -6.50
C GLU A 113 4.11 0.34 -5.26
N ILE A 114 3.45 -0.40 -4.34
CA ILE A 114 4.07 -0.89 -3.11
C ILE A 114 5.19 -1.88 -3.45
N SER A 115 5.03 -2.70 -4.49
CA SER A 115 6.12 -3.61 -4.92
C SER A 115 7.33 -2.83 -5.41
N ALA A 116 7.15 -1.78 -6.21
CA ALA A 116 8.24 -0.91 -6.64
C ALA A 116 8.86 -0.12 -5.46
N ALA A 117 8.09 0.21 -4.42
CA ALA A 117 8.62 0.79 -3.19
C ALA A 117 9.47 -0.23 -2.41
N LEU A 118 9.00 -1.47 -2.27
CA LEU A 118 9.73 -2.56 -1.61
C LEU A 118 11.08 -2.82 -2.28
N ASP A 119 11.13 -2.86 -3.62
CA ASP A 119 12.38 -3.07 -4.35
C ASP A 119 13.39 -1.94 -4.06
N ARG A 120 12.93 -0.67 -4.09
CA ARG A 120 13.76 0.50 -3.73
C ARG A 120 14.24 0.46 -2.28
N ILE A 121 13.38 0.05 -1.34
CA ILE A 121 13.79 -0.09 0.08
C ILE A 121 14.80 -1.24 0.22
N GLY A 122 14.63 -2.33 -0.52
CA GLY A 122 15.57 -3.45 -0.57
C GLY A 122 16.97 -2.99 -1.01
N GLU A 123 17.07 -2.26 -2.12
CA GLU A 123 18.35 -1.69 -2.59
C GLU A 123 19.01 -0.79 -1.53
N ARG A 124 18.22 0.04 -0.85
CA ARG A 124 18.72 0.90 0.24
C ARG A 124 19.18 0.11 1.46
N ILE A 125 18.54 -1.02 1.78
CA ILE A 125 18.99 -1.93 2.84
C ILE A 125 20.34 -2.52 2.47
N ASP A 126 20.51 -3.03 1.24
CA ASP A 126 21.78 -3.60 0.80
C ASP A 126 22.93 -2.58 0.85
N GLU A 127 22.68 -1.34 0.43
CA GLU A 127 23.63 -0.22 0.55
C GLU A 127 23.93 0.12 2.02
N ALA A 128 22.90 0.17 2.87
CA ALA A 128 23.05 0.45 4.30
C ALA A 128 23.84 -0.65 5.02
N GLU A 129 23.63 -1.92 4.68
CA GLU A 129 24.39 -3.05 5.22
C GLU A 129 25.87 -2.95 4.86
N THR A 130 26.18 -2.59 3.61
CA THR A 130 27.56 -2.33 3.18
C THR A 130 28.16 -1.17 3.97
N THR A 131 27.43 -0.07 4.13
CA THR A 131 27.92 1.09 4.86
C THR A 131 28.12 0.81 6.37
N VAL A 132 27.30 -0.04 6.98
CA VAL A 132 27.49 -0.51 8.36
C VAL A 132 28.76 -1.36 8.46
N ALA A 133 29.02 -2.24 7.49
CA ALA A 133 30.23 -3.05 7.45
C ALA A 133 31.49 -2.17 7.38
N ASP A 134 31.52 -1.20 6.46
CA ASP A 134 32.62 -0.25 6.32
C ASP A 134 32.84 0.57 7.61
N ALA A 135 31.75 1.05 8.23
CA ALA A 135 31.84 1.80 9.48
C ALA A 135 32.40 0.96 10.64
N ARG A 136 32.09 -0.35 10.68
CA ARG A 136 32.63 -1.28 11.68
C ARG A 136 34.12 -1.56 11.44
N GLU A 137 34.53 -1.72 10.18
CA GLU A 137 35.94 -1.85 9.81
C GLU A 137 36.74 -0.61 10.24
N ASP A 138 36.23 0.59 9.93
CA ASP A 138 36.82 1.87 10.37
C ASP A 138 36.99 1.96 11.89
N LEU A 139 36.00 1.50 12.65
CA LEU A 139 36.05 1.48 14.12
C LEU A 139 37.11 0.49 14.63
N ASP A 140 37.19 -0.69 14.05
CA ASP A 140 38.18 -1.70 14.43
C ASP A 140 39.61 -1.23 14.10
N ASP A 141 39.79 -0.57 12.96
CA ASP A 141 41.03 0.09 12.56
C ASP A 141 41.44 1.17 13.56
N ALA A 142 40.52 2.07 13.93
CA ALA A 142 40.77 3.12 14.90
C ALA A 142 41.13 2.55 16.29
N ARG A 143 40.45 1.48 16.70
CA ARG A 143 40.75 0.76 17.95
C ARG A 143 42.09 0.04 17.90
N SER A 144 42.49 -0.52 16.77
CA SER A 144 43.81 -1.15 16.61
C SER A 144 44.90 -0.11 16.72
N ARG A 145 44.82 0.99 15.97
CA ARG A 145 45.78 2.10 16.05
C ARG A 145 45.92 2.62 17.48
N PHE A 146 44.81 2.85 18.17
CA PHE A 146 44.84 3.25 19.58
C PHE A 146 45.57 2.25 20.48
N ARG A 147 45.33 0.94 20.31
CA ARG A 147 46.01 -0.09 21.10
C ARG A 147 47.50 -0.17 20.81
N ASP A 148 47.88 -0.07 19.54
CA ASP A 148 49.27 -0.15 19.11
C ASP A 148 50.07 1.06 19.62
N ASP A 149 49.52 2.26 19.46
CA ASP A 149 50.13 3.51 19.96
C ASP A 149 50.23 3.51 21.50
N LEU A 150 49.22 2.97 22.18
CA LEU A 150 49.24 2.81 23.64
C LEU A 150 50.34 1.84 24.10
N ALA A 151 50.54 0.73 23.39
CA ALA A 151 51.58 -0.25 23.71
C ALA A 151 52.98 0.34 23.50
N VAL A 152 53.19 1.07 22.39
CA VAL A 152 54.46 1.76 22.10
C VAL A 152 54.76 2.81 23.18
N LEU A 153 53.76 3.63 23.53
CA LEU A 153 53.91 4.63 24.59
C LEU A 153 54.20 3.97 25.96
N GLY A 154 53.49 2.88 26.28
CA GLY A 154 53.68 2.13 27.52
C GLY A 154 55.10 1.58 27.66
N ALA A 155 55.63 0.95 26.60
CA ALA A 155 56.99 0.42 26.59
C ALA A 155 58.06 1.51 26.82
N ARG A 156 57.85 2.73 26.29
CA ARG A 156 58.77 3.86 26.55
C ARG A 156 58.66 4.37 27.98
N LEU A 157 57.46 4.38 28.56
CA LEU A 157 57.20 4.84 29.92
C LEU A 157 57.75 3.89 31.01
N GLU A 158 57.92 2.60 30.69
CA GLU A 158 58.54 1.63 31.60
C GLU A 158 59.96 2.04 32.03
N ARG A 159 60.73 2.72 31.15
CA ARG A 159 62.04 3.30 31.50
C ARG A 159 61.99 4.21 32.73
N PHE A 160 60.85 4.84 32.96
CA PHE A 160 60.62 5.80 34.03
C PHE A 160 59.80 5.21 35.18
N ASP A 161 59.59 3.89 35.19
CA ASP A 161 58.76 3.15 36.15
C ASP A 161 57.28 3.57 36.12
N ILE A 162 56.79 4.04 34.97
CA ILE A 162 55.40 4.48 34.80
C ILE A 162 54.62 3.42 34.02
N ALA A 163 53.75 2.69 34.72
CA ALA A 163 52.83 1.75 34.08
C ALA A 163 51.68 2.46 33.36
N LEU A 164 51.42 2.08 32.12
CA LEU A 164 50.35 2.60 31.27
C LEU A 164 49.33 1.51 30.89
N SER A 165 48.06 1.88 30.94
CA SER A 165 46.89 1.11 30.53
C SER A 165 45.88 2.06 29.89
N PRO A 166 44.86 1.55 29.15
CA PRO A 166 43.83 2.41 28.57
C PRO A 166 43.14 3.30 29.61
N GLU A 167 42.88 2.76 30.79
CA GLU A 167 42.20 3.43 31.90
C GLU A 167 43.13 4.43 32.59
N SER A 168 44.41 4.11 32.72
CA SER A 168 45.39 4.97 33.39
C SER A 168 45.95 6.10 32.51
N LEU A 169 45.64 6.14 31.21
CA LEU A 169 46.16 7.14 30.28
C LEU A 169 45.93 8.58 30.76
N GLY A 170 44.76 8.88 31.34
CA GLY A 170 44.46 10.20 31.91
C GLY A 170 45.40 10.55 33.06
N ALA A 171 45.43 9.71 34.09
CA ALA A 171 46.26 9.89 35.28
C ALA A 171 47.77 9.90 34.97
N VAL A 172 48.22 9.08 34.01
CA VAL A 172 49.61 9.08 33.56
C VAL A 172 49.99 10.43 32.96
N THR A 173 49.12 10.98 32.11
CA THR A 173 49.42 12.22 31.39
C THR A 173 49.34 13.46 32.26
N ASP A 174 48.37 13.49 33.17
CA ASP A 174 48.04 14.68 33.96
C ASP A 174 48.80 14.71 35.29
N ASP A 175 49.13 13.56 35.86
CA ASP A 175 49.75 13.45 37.19
C ASP A 175 51.14 12.81 37.14
N ARG A 176 51.24 11.53 36.74
CA ARG A 176 52.47 10.75 36.92
C ARG A 176 53.66 11.26 36.11
N LEU A 177 53.43 11.64 34.84
CA LEU A 177 54.47 12.21 33.98
C LEU A 177 54.98 13.55 34.53
N PRO A 178 54.12 14.53 34.88
CA PRO A 178 54.53 15.75 35.58
C PRO A 178 55.25 15.51 36.91
N GLU A 179 54.77 14.59 37.74
CA GLU A 179 55.39 14.25 39.03
C GLU A 179 56.81 13.69 38.85
N ARG A 180 56.97 12.70 37.96
CA ARG A 180 58.29 12.11 37.67
C ARG A 180 59.27 13.13 37.13
N LYS A 181 58.79 14.03 36.27
CA LYS A 181 59.58 15.14 35.76
C LYS A 181 60.01 16.11 36.86
N ALA A 182 59.14 16.42 37.82
CA ALA A 182 59.48 17.27 38.96
C ALA A 182 60.53 16.61 39.87
N GLU A 183 60.43 15.31 40.10
CA GLU A 183 61.42 14.53 40.86
C GLU A 183 62.80 14.53 40.17
N MET A 184 62.83 14.36 38.84
CA MET A 184 64.07 14.44 38.07
C MET A 184 64.69 15.84 38.12
N ARG A 185 63.87 16.91 38.06
CA ARG A 185 64.34 18.29 38.22
C ARG A 185 64.93 18.54 39.61
N ALA A 186 64.27 18.08 40.66
CA ALA A 186 64.81 18.13 42.03
C ALA A 186 66.10 17.32 42.18
N SER A 187 66.31 16.29 41.36
CA SER A 187 67.56 15.52 41.31
C SER A 187 68.67 16.29 40.58
N VAL A 188 68.34 16.98 39.48
CA VAL A 188 69.26 17.90 38.80
C VAL A 188 69.73 19.01 39.74
N GLU A 189 68.81 19.68 40.44
CA GLU A 189 69.13 20.75 41.40
C GLU A 189 70.13 20.28 42.48
N ARG A 190 69.90 19.10 43.07
CA ARG A 190 70.84 18.49 44.04
C ARG A 190 72.21 18.17 43.44
N ILE A 191 72.26 17.75 42.17
CA ILE A 191 73.52 17.50 41.48
C ILE A 191 74.24 18.82 41.20
N GLU A 192 73.52 19.88 40.83
CA GLU A 192 74.08 21.21 40.63
C GLU A 192 74.65 21.79 41.92
N GLU A 193 73.95 21.65 43.06
CA GLU A 193 74.49 21.98 44.38
C GLU A 193 75.79 21.22 44.66
N ARG A 194 75.81 19.90 44.43
CA ARG A 194 77.02 19.07 44.59
C ARG A 194 78.16 19.51 43.66
N VAL A 195 77.86 19.90 42.42
CA VAL A 195 78.85 20.43 41.48
C VAL A 195 79.43 21.75 41.98
N VAL A 196 78.60 22.64 42.53
CA VAL A 196 79.06 23.90 43.14
C VAL A 196 79.98 23.60 44.31
N ASP A 197 79.57 22.74 45.25
CA ASP A 197 80.38 22.36 46.42
C ASP A 197 81.73 21.77 46.03
N LEU A 198 81.73 20.83 45.07
CA LEU A 198 82.95 20.21 44.56
C LEU A 198 83.86 21.22 43.85
N THR A 199 83.28 22.15 43.07
CA THR A 199 84.04 23.21 42.38
C THR A 199 84.66 24.18 43.38
N THR A 200 83.93 24.56 44.43
CA THR A 200 84.46 25.39 45.52
C THR A 200 85.60 24.66 46.23
N ARG A 201 85.43 23.39 46.60
CA ARG A 201 86.48 22.59 47.23
C ARG A 201 87.71 22.46 46.33
N GLN A 202 87.52 22.23 45.03
CA GLN A 202 88.60 22.20 44.04
C GLN A 202 89.39 23.51 44.03
N SER A 203 88.70 24.66 44.03
CA SER A 203 89.34 25.98 44.05
C SER A 203 90.12 26.26 45.32
N THR A 204 89.59 25.85 46.48
CA THR A 204 90.25 25.97 47.78
C THR A 204 91.52 25.14 47.82
N LEU A 205 91.44 23.86 47.45
CA LEU A 205 92.58 22.96 47.39
C LEU A 205 93.63 23.42 46.36
N ALA A 206 93.21 23.92 45.20
CA ALA A 206 94.14 24.47 44.22
C ALA A 206 94.92 25.67 44.78
N THR A 207 94.23 26.54 45.54
CA THR A 207 94.85 27.69 46.23
C THR A 207 95.78 27.21 47.35
N GLU A 208 95.36 26.27 48.20
CA GLU A 208 96.19 25.67 49.25
C GLU A 208 97.44 25.00 48.64
N ARG A 209 97.31 24.31 47.51
CA ARG A 209 98.41 23.72 46.75
C ARG A 209 99.36 24.78 46.20
N ASP A 210 98.85 25.85 45.59
CA ASP A 210 99.67 26.97 45.10
C ASP A 210 100.41 27.68 46.24
N GLU A 211 99.75 27.88 47.39
CA GLU A 211 100.35 28.43 48.61
C GLU A 211 101.47 27.53 49.15
N LEU A 212 101.24 26.22 49.25
CA LEU A 212 102.26 25.26 49.69
C LEU A 212 103.44 25.15 48.72
N GLN A 213 103.18 25.18 47.41
CA GLN A 213 104.23 25.22 46.38
C GLN A 213 105.03 26.54 46.41
N SER A 214 104.44 27.64 46.86
CA SER A 214 105.15 28.92 47.04
C SER A 214 106.14 28.94 48.23
N ILE A 215 106.03 27.97 49.15
CA ILE A 215 106.92 27.80 50.32
C ILE A 215 108.14 26.91 49.97
N ASP A 216 108.15 26.31 48.78
CA ASP A 216 109.17 25.37 48.33
C ASP A 216 110.58 26.02 48.32
N GLY A 217 111.49 25.43 49.10
CA GLY A 217 112.79 26.02 49.45
C GLY A 217 113.08 26.19 50.95
N GLY A 218 112.15 25.79 51.84
CA GLY A 218 112.36 25.76 53.30
C GLY A 218 111.91 27.02 54.05
N GLY A 219 110.92 27.73 53.51
CA GLY A 219 110.31 28.90 54.14
C GLY A 219 109.49 28.55 55.39
N SER A 220 109.27 29.55 56.25
CA SER A 220 108.30 29.48 57.34
C SER A 220 106.88 29.63 56.81
N CYS A 221 105.96 28.77 57.24
CA CYS A 221 104.54 28.83 56.85
C CYS A 221 103.98 30.25 57.09
N PRO A 222 103.43 30.94 56.07
CA PRO A 222 102.93 32.32 56.22
C PRO A 222 101.83 32.48 57.27
N THR A 223 101.07 31.41 57.55
CA THR A 223 99.90 31.42 58.45
C THR A 223 100.27 31.14 59.92
N CYS A 224 101.25 30.26 60.19
CA CYS A 224 101.64 29.88 61.55
C CYS A 224 103.11 30.17 61.91
N ASN A 225 103.86 30.73 60.97
CA ASN A 225 105.27 31.15 61.07
C ASN A 225 106.25 30.07 61.57
N GLN A 226 105.89 28.79 61.40
CA GLN A 226 106.75 27.64 61.71
C GLN A 226 107.57 27.22 60.51
N THR A 227 108.83 26.82 60.71
CA THR A 227 109.71 26.27 59.67
C THR A 227 109.17 24.92 59.21
N VAL A 228 108.79 24.83 57.94
CA VAL A 228 108.25 23.60 57.35
C VAL A 228 109.37 22.93 56.56
N GLY A 229 109.61 21.64 56.80
CA GLY A 229 110.60 20.86 56.04
C GLY A 229 110.10 20.57 54.62
N SER A 230 111.00 20.60 53.64
CA SER A 230 110.70 20.36 52.21
C SER A 230 109.95 19.05 51.95
N ASP A 231 110.26 18.01 52.71
CA ASP A 231 109.65 16.69 52.53
C ASP A 231 108.19 16.67 52.99
N ARG A 232 107.85 17.52 53.97
CA ARG A 232 106.48 17.65 54.50
C ARG A 232 105.59 18.44 53.55
N THR A 233 106.09 19.54 52.99
CA THR A 233 105.37 20.31 51.97
C THR A 233 105.13 19.49 50.71
N ALA A 234 106.11 18.68 50.29
CA ALA A 234 105.94 17.76 49.15
C ALA A 234 104.86 16.70 49.39
N SER A 235 104.82 16.10 50.59
CA SER A 235 103.80 15.09 50.93
C SER A 235 102.39 15.69 51.05
N GLU A 236 102.26 16.91 51.59
CA GLU A 236 100.97 17.61 51.67
C GLU A 236 100.47 18.05 50.28
N VAL A 237 101.36 18.48 49.38
CA VAL A 237 101.03 18.77 47.97
C VAL A 237 100.58 17.52 47.21
N GLU A 238 101.28 16.38 47.36
CA GLU A 238 100.89 15.11 46.73
C GLU A 238 99.49 14.66 47.19
N ALA A 239 99.18 14.80 48.48
CA ALA A 239 97.85 14.49 49.02
C ALA A 239 96.76 15.42 48.46
N ILE A 240 97.05 16.72 48.27
CA ILE A 240 96.11 17.66 47.65
C ILE A 240 95.92 17.35 46.17
N GLU A 241 96.98 16.99 45.43
CA GLU A 241 96.89 16.59 44.02
C GLU A 241 96.05 15.32 43.85
N GLU A 242 96.17 14.35 44.77
CA GLU A 242 95.30 13.16 44.80
C GLU A 242 93.83 13.55 45.05
N GLU A 243 93.55 14.43 46.02
CA GLU A 243 92.18 14.90 46.32
C GLU A 243 91.60 15.69 45.13
N LEU A 244 92.40 16.55 44.47
CA LEU A 244 92.00 17.27 43.27
C LEU A 244 91.62 16.31 42.13
N GLY A 245 92.41 15.25 41.90
CA GLY A 245 92.08 14.21 40.92
C GLY A 245 90.77 13.47 41.25
N GLN A 246 90.52 13.18 42.53
CA GLN A 246 89.25 12.59 42.96
C GLN A 246 88.07 13.55 42.75
N ILE A 247 88.26 14.85 42.99
CA ILE A 247 87.24 15.87 42.78
C ILE A 247 86.92 16.04 41.29
N GLU A 248 87.93 16.06 40.41
CA GLU A 248 87.72 16.11 38.96
C GLU A 248 86.87 14.94 38.47
N HIS A 249 87.19 13.71 38.90
CA HIS A 249 86.40 12.53 38.55
C HIS A 249 84.95 12.60 39.06
N ARG A 250 84.75 13.12 40.28
CA ARG A 250 83.41 13.34 40.86
C ARG A 250 82.64 14.42 40.11
N LEU A 251 83.30 15.50 39.68
CA LEU A 251 82.69 16.56 38.86
C LEU A 251 82.27 16.04 37.49
N GLU A 252 83.12 15.26 36.82
CA GLU A 252 82.79 14.62 35.55
C GLU A 252 81.58 13.68 35.68
N THR A 253 81.60 12.82 36.71
CA THR A 253 80.47 11.92 37.02
C THR A 253 79.20 12.69 37.29
N ALA A 254 79.25 13.74 38.11
CA ALA A 254 78.10 14.57 38.43
C ALA A 254 77.55 15.31 37.19
N ARG A 255 78.42 15.83 36.33
CA ARG A 255 78.02 16.49 35.07
C ARG A 255 77.33 15.50 34.12
N ARG A 256 77.88 14.29 33.97
CA ARG A 256 77.27 13.22 33.17
C ARG A 256 75.89 12.81 33.71
N GLU A 257 75.78 12.59 35.03
CA GLU A 257 74.49 12.28 35.68
C GLU A 257 73.45 13.39 35.46
N ARG A 258 73.87 14.66 35.53
CA ARG A 258 72.99 15.80 35.22
C ARG A 258 72.53 15.80 33.76
N GLU A 259 73.42 15.58 32.82
CA GLU A 259 73.07 15.51 31.39
C GLU A 259 72.11 14.36 31.09
N GLU A 260 72.32 13.19 31.71
CA GLU A 260 71.41 12.04 31.61
C GLU A 260 70.01 12.36 32.15
N LEU A 261 69.92 13.08 33.27
CA LEU A 261 68.63 13.51 33.83
C LEU A 261 67.94 14.57 32.97
N LEU A 262 68.68 15.54 32.42
CA LEU A 262 68.12 16.55 31.52
C LEU A 262 67.57 15.91 30.24
N ALA A 263 68.32 14.97 29.64
CA ALA A 263 67.83 14.21 28.49
C ALA A 263 66.57 13.40 28.82
N GLY A 264 66.50 12.80 30.02
CA GLY A 264 65.29 12.10 30.46
C GLY A 264 64.10 13.03 30.73
N ILE A 265 64.34 14.27 31.18
CA ILE A 265 63.28 15.29 31.35
C ILE A 265 62.70 15.68 29.99
N GLU A 266 63.54 15.87 28.97
CA GLU A 266 63.10 16.16 27.60
C GLU A 266 62.28 15.00 27.03
N GLU A 267 62.72 13.75 27.24
CA GLU A 267 61.97 12.57 26.82
C GLU A 267 60.60 12.49 27.53
N LEU A 268 60.50 12.77 28.83
CA LEU A 268 59.22 12.79 29.54
C LEU A 268 58.26 13.86 28.98
N GLU A 269 58.77 15.00 28.50
CA GLU A 269 57.96 16.02 27.84
C GLU A 269 57.42 15.53 26.49
N GLU A 270 58.25 14.88 25.69
CA GLU A 270 57.86 14.25 24.42
C GLU A 270 56.77 13.19 24.66
N LEU A 271 57.01 12.27 25.61
CA LEU A 271 56.07 11.20 25.98
C LEU A 271 54.74 11.77 26.47
N ARG A 272 54.75 12.88 27.21
CA ARG A 272 53.52 13.58 27.61
C ARG A 272 52.77 14.13 26.40
N GLY A 273 53.47 14.68 25.41
CA GLY A 273 52.87 15.13 24.15
C GLY A 273 52.20 13.97 23.38
N THR A 274 52.86 12.83 23.30
CA THR A 274 52.29 11.60 22.71
C THR A 274 51.06 11.13 23.49
N ALA A 275 51.11 11.13 24.82
CA ALA A 275 49.99 10.72 25.67
C ALA A 275 48.76 11.63 25.52
N ILE A 276 48.95 12.94 25.36
CA ILE A 276 47.88 13.89 25.04
C ILE A 276 47.27 13.57 23.67
N SER A 277 48.10 13.34 22.65
CA SER A 277 47.66 13.01 21.30
C SER A 277 46.86 11.69 21.27
N LEU A 278 47.33 10.68 22.00
CA LEU A 278 46.65 9.39 22.13
C LEU A 278 45.30 9.51 22.87
N ARG A 279 45.21 10.40 23.86
CA ARG A 279 43.95 10.71 24.53
C ARG A 279 42.94 11.32 23.57
N SER A 280 43.38 12.27 22.74
CA SER A 280 42.56 12.89 21.69
C SER A 280 42.13 11.86 20.63
N LEU A 281 43.03 10.97 20.19
CA LEU A 281 42.69 9.85 19.30
C LEU A 281 41.53 9.00 19.86
N ARG A 282 41.58 8.67 21.16
CA ARG A 282 40.50 7.92 21.84
C ARG A 282 39.18 8.70 21.87
N SER A 283 39.21 9.95 22.32
CA SER A 283 37.99 10.73 22.55
C SER A 283 37.36 11.26 21.28
N GLU A 284 38.14 11.48 20.22
CA GLU A 284 37.67 12.10 18.98
C GLU A 284 37.54 11.07 17.88
N THR A 285 38.59 10.28 17.61
CA THR A 285 38.58 9.38 16.45
C THR A 285 37.85 8.08 16.74
N VAL A 286 38.21 7.39 17.83
CA VAL A 286 37.57 6.12 18.21
C VAL A 286 36.10 6.35 18.59
N ALA A 287 35.83 7.38 19.39
CA ALA A 287 34.45 7.70 19.79
C ALA A 287 33.59 8.12 18.59
N ALA A 288 34.11 8.94 17.66
CA ALA A 288 33.34 9.29 16.46
C ALA A 288 33.11 8.11 15.53
N ALA A 289 34.08 7.19 15.40
CA ALA A 289 33.88 5.96 14.65
C ALA A 289 32.79 5.08 15.28
N ALA A 290 32.77 4.97 16.62
CA ALA A 290 31.73 4.25 17.33
C ALA A 290 30.35 4.88 17.12
N GLY A 291 30.24 6.21 17.24
CA GLY A 291 29.00 6.93 16.96
C GLY A 291 28.52 6.74 15.51
N ARG A 292 29.42 6.73 14.53
CA ARG A 292 29.06 6.42 13.13
C ARG A 292 28.47 5.02 13.00
N VAL A 293 29.03 4.00 13.67
CA VAL A 293 28.45 2.65 13.64
C VAL A 293 27.04 2.66 14.22
N GLU A 294 26.84 3.28 15.38
CA GLU A 294 25.52 3.38 16.02
C GLU A 294 24.49 4.06 15.10
N ASP A 295 24.84 5.21 14.51
CA ASP A 295 23.95 5.95 13.60
C ASP A 295 23.57 5.12 12.35
N ARG A 296 24.54 4.38 11.78
CA ARG A 296 24.30 3.55 10.60
C ARG A 296 23.46 2.31 10.91
N GLU A 297 23.70 1.69 12.06
CA GLU A 297 22.89 0.56 12.54
C GLU A 297 21.45 0.98 12.83
N ALA A 298 21.24 2.17 13.40
CA ALA A 298 19.91 2.74 13.62
C ALA A 298 19.17 2.95 12.29
N ASN A 299 19.82 3.61 11.31
CA ASN A 299 19.23 3.81 9.98
C ASN A 299 18.91 2.48 9.28
N LEU A 300 19.76 1.46 9.40
CA LEU A 300 19.48 0.13 8.86
C LEU A 300 18.28 -0.54 9.56
N ALA A 301 18.11 -0.34 10.87
CA ALA A 301 16.95 -0.84 11.61
C ALA A 301 15.65 -0.16 11.13
N ASP A 302 15.67 1.16 10.93
CA ASP A 302 14.53 1.92 10.42
C ASP A 302 14.13 1.44 9.01
N LEU A 303 15.10 1.29 8.10
CA LEU A 303 14.84 0.75 6.75
C LEU A 303 14.21 -0.64 6.77
N ARG A 304 14.64 -1.52 7.69
CA ARG A 304 14.06 -2.86 7.84
C ARG A 304 12.64 -2.80 8.40
N ALA A 305 12.34 -1.83 9.27
CA ALA A 305 10.98 -1.59 9.75
C ALA A 305 10.07 -1.11 8.62
N ASP A 306 10.49 -0.10 7.86
CA ASP A 306 9.77 0.41 6.67
C ASP A 306 9.51 -0.71 5.65
N HIS A 307 10.52 -1.56 5.40
CA HIS A 307 10.38 -2.72 4.51
C HIS A 307 9.31 -3.70 5.02
N GLN A 308 9.21 -3.91 6.33
CA GLN A 308 8.24 -4.83 6.91
C GLN A 308 6.82 -4.25 6.90
N GLU A 309 6.69 -2.94 7.12
CA GLU A 309 5.43 -2.21 7.00
C GLU A 309 4.88 -2.29 5.56
N ALA A 310 5.69 -1.91 4.57
CA ALA A 310 5.30 -2.00 3.15
C ALA A 310 4.96 -3.44 2.71
N ARG A 311 5.61 -4.46 3.29
CA ARG A 311 5.23 -5.87 3.03
C ARG A 311 3.83 -6.19 3.55
N SER A 312 3.45 -5.61 4.68
CA SER A 312 2.14 -5.81 5.31
C SER A 312 1.06 -5.10 4.49
N GLU A 313 1.28 -3.85 4.09
CA GLU A 313 0.39 -3.10 3.20
C GLU A 313 0.15 -3.84 1.88
N ARG A 314 1.20 -4.38 1.26
CA ARG A 314 1.04 -5.19 0.03
C ARG A 314 0.18 -6.43 0.26
N ALA A 315 0.27 -7.06 1.42
CA ALA A 315 -0.55 -8.23 1.74
C ALA A 315 -2.02 -7.86 1.91
N GLU A 316 -2.30 -6.69 2.52
CA GLU A 316 -3.64 -6.14 2.66
C GLU A 316 -4.25 -5.81 1.29
N ALA A 317 -3.52 -5.10 0.42
CA ALA A 317 -3.97 -4.79 -0.94
C ALA A 317 -4.25 -6.07 -1.76
N LYS A 318 -3.43 -7.12 -1.62
CA LYS A 318 -3.71 -8.44 -2.24
C LYS A 318 -4.98 -9.09 -1.71
N ALA A 319 -5.23 -8.99 -0.41
CA ALA A 319 -6.43 -9.53 0.20
C ALA A 319 -7.68 -8.75 -0.25
N GLU A 320 -7.59 -7.41 -0.33
CA GLU A 320 -8.65 -6.55 -0.86
C GLU A 320 -8.98 -6.90 -2.31
N ARG A 321 -7.97 -6.97 -3.19
CA ARG A 321 -8.17 -7.40 -4.57
C ARG A 321 -8.88 -8.75 -4.66
N THR A 322 -8.44 -9.73 -3.88
CA THR A 322 -9.05 -11.08 -3.90
C THR A 322 -10.53 -11.04 -3.50
N ARG A 323 -10.90 -10.21 -2.52
CA ARG A 323 -12.29 -10.02 -2.09
C ARG A 323 -13.11 -9.30 -3.16
N ALA A 324 -12.55 -8.27 -3.79
CA ALA A 324 -13.20 -7.54 -4.86
C ALA A 324 -13.45 -8.46 -6.08
N ASP A 325 -12.44 -9.20 -6.53
CA ASP A 325 -12.54 -10.17 -7.63
C ASP A 325 -13.62 -11.24 -7.35
N ALA A 326 -13.70 -11.76 -6.13
CA ALA A 326 -14.73 -12.73 -5.73
C ALA A 326 -16.14 -12.12 -5.71
N THR A 327 -16.25 -10.85 -5.32
CA THR A 327 -17.54 -10.14 -5.28
C THR A 327 -18.01 -9.84 -6.70
N VAL A 328 -17.12 -9.40 -7.59
CA VAL A 328 -17.42 -9.22 -9.03
C VAL A 328 -17.97 -10.52 -9.62
N ALA A 329 -17.29 -11.66 -9.41
CA ALA A 329 -17.75 -12.94 -9.94
C ALA A 329 -19.15 -13.34 -9.41
N THR A 330 -19.47 -12.99 -8.18
CA THR A 330 -20.81 -13.24 -7.60
C THR A 330 -21.86 -12.34 -8.26
N LEU A 331 -21.56 -11.06 -8.44
CA LEU A 331 -22.46 -10.09 -9.06
C LEU A 331 -22.71 -10.40 -10.55
N GLU A 332 -21.70 -10.90 -11.27
CA GLU A 332 -21.86 -11.34 -12.66
C GLU A 332 -22.86 -12.50 -12.78
N ILE A 333 -22.85 -13.44 -11.83
CA ILE A 333 -23.82 -14.54 -11.78
C ILE A 333 -25.23 -14.01 -11.44
N GLU A 334 -25.33 -13.11 -10.45
CA GLU A 334 -26.59 -12.48 -10.06
C GLU A 334 -27.23 -11.74 -11.24
N ARG A 335 -26.44 -10.89 -11.92
CA ARG A 335 -26.84 -10.15 -13.12
C ARG A 335 -27.36 -11.06 -14.21
N ALA A 336 -26.62 -12.13 -14.55
CA ALA A 336 -27.05 -13.08 -15.58
C ALA A 336 -28.36 -13.81 -15.20
N GLY A 337 -28.56 -14.08 -13.90
CA GLY A 337 -29.83 -14.63 -13.39
C GLY A 337 -31.00 -13.66 -13.56
N LEU A 338 -30.80 -12.38 -13.22
CA LEU A 338 -31.80 -11.33 -13.40
C LEU A 338 -32.17 -11.11 -14.87
N GLU A 339 -31.17 -11.08 -15.77
CA GLU A 339 -31.40 -10.97 -17.22
C GLU A 339 -32.23 -12.14 -17.75
N ALA A 340 -31.94 -13.37 -17.32
CA ALA A 340 -32.72 -14.55 -17.70
C ALA A 340 -34.17 -14.49 -17.17
N ASP A 341 -34.37 -13.95 -15.96
CA ASP A 341 -35.71 -13.73 -15.40
C ASP A 341 -36.48 -12.66 -16.18
N ILE A 342 -35.83 -11.57 -16.59
CA ILE A 342 -36.42 -10.53 -17.44
C ILE A 342 -36.87 -11.12 -18.78
N ASP A 343 -36.01 -11.90 -19.45
CA ASP A 343 -36.33 -12.57 -20.71
C ASP A 343 -37.54 -13.51 -20.55
N ARG A 344 -37.58 -14.27 -19.46
CA ARG A 344 -38.69 -15.17 -19.14
C ARG A 344 -39.99 -14.40 -18.91
N LEU A 345 -39.94 -13.27 -18.22
CA LEU A 345 -41.09 -12.39 -17.98
C LEU A 345 -41.54 -11.75 -19.29
N GLY A 346 -40.62 -11.31 -20.16
CA GLY A 346 -40.92 -10.80 -21.49
C GLY A 346 -41.70 -11.81 -22.35
N ALA A 347 -41.24 -13.07 -22.39
CA ALA A 347 -41.95 -14.13 -23.08
C ALA A 347 -43.35 -14.43 -22.49
N LYS A 348 -43.55 -14.20 -21.18
CA LYS A 348 -44.88 -14.28 -20.56
C LYS A 348 -45.74 -13.08 -20.94
N THR A 349 -45.18 -11.87 -21.01
CA THR A 349 -45.89 -10.68 -21.47
C THR A 349 -46.45 -10.88 -22.88
N ASP A 350 -45.66 -11.42 -23.80
CA ASP A 350 -46.10 -11.72 -25.18
C ASP A 350 -47.26 -12.72 -25.22
N LYS A 351 -47.21 -13.76 -24.36
CA LYS A 351 -48.33 -14.71 -24.21
C LYS A 351 -49.58 -14.06 -23.66
N GLY A 352 -49.44 -13.16 -22.69
CA GLY A 352 -50.57 -12.42 -22.12
C GLY A 352 -51.20 -11.48 -23.13
N ALA A 353 -50.40 -10.80 -23.96
CA ALA A 353 -50.89 -9.98 -25.07
C ALA A 353 -51.68 -10.83 -26.09
N THR A 354 -51.11 -11.96 -26.52
CA THR A 354 -51.80 -12.92 -27.41
C THR A 354 -53.13 -13.41 -26.81
N CYS A 355 -53.16 -13.62 -25.49
CA CYS A 355 -54.39 -14.00 -24.79
C CYS A 355 -55.44 -12.88 -24.84
N LEU A 356 -55.06 -11.62 -24.62
CA LEU A 356 -55.99 -10.48 -24.72
C LEU A 356 -56.50 -10.26 -26.14
N ASP A 357 -55.65 -10.41 -27.16
CA ASP A 357 -56.05 -10.33 -28.57
C ASP A 357 -57.12 -11.40 -28.90
N ALA A 358 -57.02 -12.60 -28.30
CA ALA A 358 -58.04 -13.65 -28.47
C ALA A 358 -59.39 -13.28 -27.82
N PHE A 359 -59.39 -12.50 -26.73
CA PHE A 359 -60.63 -11.94 -26.17
C PHE A 359 -61.24 -10.89 -27.11
N GLU A 360 -60.41 -10.00 -27.67
CA GLU A 360 -60.85 -8.99 -28.65
C GLU A 360 -61.47 -9.63 -29.89
N LEU A 361 -60.83 -10.66 -30.45
CA LEU A 361 -61.36 -11.34 -31.63
C LEU A 361 -62.74 -11.96 -31.39
N VAL A 362 -62.98 -12.57 -30.22
CA VAL A 362 -64.31 -13.13 -29.90
C VAL A 362 -65.36 -12.01 -29.79
N GLU A 363 -65.00 -10.89 -29.15
CA GLU A 363 -65.88 -9.72 -29.01
C GLU A 363 -66.22 -9.10 -30.37
N ASP A 364 -65.22 -8.93 -31.25
CA ASP A 364 -65.39 -8.40 -32.60
C ASP A 364 -66.30 -9.30 -33.46
N LEU A 365 -66.09 -10.62 -33.42
CA LEU A 365 -66.92 -11.57 -34.17
C LEU A 365 -68.36 -11.60 -33.65
N GLN A 366 -68.57 -11.50 -32.33
CA GLN A 366 -69.91 -11.44 -31.74
C GLN A 366 -70.66 -10.15 -32.15
N ALA A 367 -69.96 -9.00 -32.17
CA ALA A 367 -70.54 -7.74 -32.62
C ALA A 367 -70.87 -7.77 -34.13
N GLU A 368 -70.01 -8.41 -34.94
CA GLU A 368 -70.28 -8.62 -36.36
C GLU A 368 -71.50 -9.51 -36.56
N LEU A 369 -71.62 -10.60 -35.81
CA LEU A 369 -72.79 -11.49 -35.85
C LEU A 369 -74.08 -10.75 -35.45
N GLU A 370 -74.06 -9.94 -34.39
CA GLU A 370 -75.22 -9.13 -33.98
C GLU A 370 -75.69 -8.22 -35.12
N THR A 371 -74.75 -7.53 -35.77
CA THR A 371 -75.03 -6.69 -36.93
C THR A 371 -75.66 -7.50 -38.08
N ARG A 372 -75.14 -8.70 -38.36
CA ARG A 372 -75.69 -9.58 -39.40
C ARG A 372 -77.08 -10.10 -39.07
N VAL A 373 -77.35 -10.40 -37.79
CA VAL A 373 -78.67 -10.83 -37.33
C VAL A 373 -79.68 -9.69 -37.44
N GLU A 374 -79.30 -8.46 -37.16
CA GLU A 374 -80.13 -7.27 -37.40
C GLU A 374 -80.41 -7.06 -38.89
N GLU A 375 -79.39 -7.14 -39.75
CA GLU A 375 -79.53 -7.07 -41.22
C GLU A 375 -80.49 -8.16 -41.74
N ARG A 376 -80.32 -9.40 -41.27
CA ARG A 376 -81.19 -10.53 -41.62
C ARG A 376 -82.63 -10.28 -41.17
N SER A 377 -82.82 -9.75 -39.97
CA SER A 377 -84.15 -9.42 -39.45
C SER A 377 -84.84 -8.33 -40.26
N ALA A 378 -84.08 -7.33 -40.72
CA ALA A 378 -84.59 -6.29 -41.61
C ALA A 378 -84.98 -6.85 -43.00
N GLN A 379 -84.16 -7.75 -43.56
CA GLN A 379 -84.50 -8.44 -44.81
C GLN A 379 -85.70 -9.37 -44.67
N GLN A 380 -85.85 -10.02 -43.52
CA GLN A 380 -87.00 -10.87 -43.22
C GLN A 380 -88.28 -10.05 -43.15
N ALA A 381 -88.24 -8.88 -42.49
CA ALA A 381 -89.36 -7.95 -42.45
C ALA A 381 -89.73 -7.44 -43.86
N ALA A 382 -88.73 -7.13 -44.69
CA ALA A 382 -88.96 -6.74 -46.09
C ALA A 382 -89.60 -7.89 -46.89
N TYR A 383 -89.12 -9.13 -46.71
CA TYR A 383 -89.71 -10.32 -47.34
C TYR A 383 -91.18 -10.49 -46.97
N GLU A 384 -91.52 -10.40 -45.68
CA GLU A 384 -92.89 -10.53 -45.18
C GLU A 384 -93.81 -9.39 -45.68
N GLU A 385 -93.29 -8.16 -45.77
CA GLU A 385 -94.02 -7.02 -46.35
C GLU A 385 -94.30 -7.23 -47.83
N THR A 386 -93.29 -7.62 -48.62
CA THR A 386 -93.44 -7.94 -50.05
C THR A 386 -94.39 -9.14 -50.25
N GLU A 387 -94.38 -10.13 -49.35
CA GLU A 387 -95.27 -11.29 -49.40
C GLU A 387 -96.72 -10.87 -49.13
N ALA A 388 -96.95 -10.02 -48.13
CA ALA A 388 -98.26 -9.45 -47.84
C ALA A 388 -98.78 -8.58 -49.00
N GLU A 389 -97.93 -7.76 -49.62
CA GLU A 389 -98.27 -7.01 -50.82
C GLU A 389 -98.66 -7.92 -51.99
N ARG A 390 -97.89 -8.98 -52.23
CA ARG A 390 -98.17 -9.97 -53.28
C ARG A 390 -99.51 -10.66 -53.02
N ALA A 391 -99.76 -11.10 -51.78
CA ALA A 391 -101.02 -11.71 -51.38
C ALA A 391 -102.21 -10.76 -51.59
N SER A 392 -102.04 -9.46 -51.30
CA SER A 392 -103.06 -8.45 -51.60
C SER A 392 -103.32 -8.32 -53.11
N ILE A 393 -102.27 -8.35 -53.94
CA ILE A 393 -102.43 -8.33 -55.41
C ILE A 393 -103.12 -9.59 -55.92
N ASP A 394 -102.83 -10.75 -55.35
CA ASP A 394 -103.51 -12.00 -55.71
C ASP A 394 -105.02 -11.94 -55.37
N VAL A 395 -105.40 -11.35 -54.22
CA VAL A 395 -106.80 -11.08 -53.86
C VAL A 395 -107.46 -10.08 -54.85
N GLU A 396 -106.76 -9.01 -55.24
CA GLU A 396 -107.26 -8.04 -56.23
C GLU A 396 -107.42 -8.67 -57.63
N LEU A 397 -106.49 -9.54 -58.03
CA LEU A 397 -106.55 -10.29 -59.28
C LEU A 397 -107.69 -11.32 -59.29
N GLU A 398 -107.96 -11.98 -58.16
CA GLU A 398 -109.11 -12.90 -57.98
C GLU A 398 -110.45 -12.13 -58.07
N ALA A 399 -110.56 -10.97 -57.43
CA ALA A 399 -111.74 -10.12 -57.52
C ALA A 399 -112.03 -9.63 -58.95
N LEU A 400 -110.98 -9.40 -59.75
CA LEU A 400 -111.09 -9.06 -61.19
C LEU A 400 -111.34 -10.27 -62.12
N THR A 401 -111.41 -11.48 -61.58
CA THR A 401 -111.83 -12.69 -62.31
C THR A 401 -113.29 -13.10 -62.05
N ASP A 402 -113.90 -12.59 -60.97
CA ASP A 402 -115.30 -12.84 -60.61
C ASP A 402 -116.29 -11.79 -61.19
N ASP A 403 -115.78 -10.72 -61.81
CA ASP A 403 -116.47 -9.79 -62.73
C ASP A 403 -116.06 -10.06 -64.20
#